data_AF-A0A218PVJ1-F1
#
_entry.id   AF-A0A218PVJ1-F1
#
_cell.length_a   1.000
_cell.length_b   1.000
_cell.length_c   1.000
_cell.angle_alpha   90.00
_cell.angle_beta   90.00
_cell.angle_gamma   90.00
#
_symmetry.space_group_name_H-M   'P 1'
#
loop_
_entity.id
_entity.type
_entity.pdbx_description
1 polymer ?
#
loop_
_entity_poly.entity_id
_entity_poly.type
_entity_poly.pdbx_seq_one_letter_code
_entity_poly.pdbx_strand_id
1 'polypeptide(L)'
;MSTRLSVSVFALACGLASLAAPAFAMQEQGSNATIAPASVIVFNQKLDGSNVKLTYAYAPQNGFAVVYGSDQHGKPDNKVLGSIALTAGDHRDVKIPISGDVKQGSPLWVSLYQAKGDGATFDRANATSYWGKGPLPSTNEFVVQ
;
A
#
# COMPACT_ATOMS: atom_id res chain seq x y z
N MET A 1 42.91 -1.56 85.05
CA MET A 1 41.94 -0.46 84.92
C MET A 1 41.33 -0.49 83.53
N SER A 2 40.01 -0.65 83.48
CA SER A 2 39.04 -0.19 82.46
C SER A 2 39.24 -0.46 80.95
N THR A 3 38.39 -1.36 80.41
CA THR A 3 37.40 -1.19 79.30
C THR A 3 37.75 -0.29 78.09
N ARG A 4 37.47 -0.61 76.81
CA ARG A 4 36.17 -1.01 76.19
C ARG A 4 36.32 -1.71 74.82
N LEU A 5 35.28 -2.49 74.51
CA LEU A 5 34.84 -3.05 73.23
C LEU A 5 34.68 -1.99 72.13
N SER A 6 34.97 -2.36 70.88
CA SER A 6 34.23 -1.89 69.69
C SER A 6 34.37 -2.91 68.55
N VAL A 7 33.24 -3.50 68.16
CA VAL A 7 33.09 -4.33 66.96
C VAL A 7 32.64 -3.44 65.82
N SER A 8 33.21 -3.61 64.63
CA SER A 8 32.56 -3.22 63.37
C SER A 8 33.02 -4.15 62.25
N VAL A 9 32.05 -4.91 61.75
CA VAL A 9 32.14 -5.71 60.53
C VAL A 9 31.93 -4.78 59.34
N PHE A 10 32.84 -4.82 58.37
CA PHE A 10 32.57 -4.33 57.02
C PHE A 10 33.11 -5.35 56.02
N ALA A 11 32.20 -6.12 55.43
CA ALA A 11 32.46 -6.88 54.22
C ALA A 11 32.42 -5.91 53.03
N LEU A 12 33.42 -5.97 52.14
CA LEU A 12 33.37 -5.28 50.86
C LEU A 12 33.73 -6.24 49.73
N ALA A 13 32.83 -6.30 48.76
CA ALA A 13 32.76 -7.24 47.67
C ALA A 13 33.47 -6.75 46.39
N CYS A 14 33.68 -7.71 45.48
CA CYS A 14 33.67 -7.61 44.01
C CYS A 14 34.60 -6.62 43.30
N GLY A 15 35.56 -7.17 42.54
CA GLY A 15 36.23 -6.48 41.45
C GLY A 15 36.58 -7.43 40.32
N LEU A 16 35.63 -7.71 39.41
CA LEU A 16 35.94 -8.26 38.09
C LEU A 16 36.03 -7.07 37.12
N ALA A 17 37.23 -6.85 36.59
CA ALA A 17 37.49 -5.81 35.61
C ALA A 17 36.96 -6.23 34.23
N SER A 18 35.90 -5.56 33.76
CA SER A 18 35.34 -5.74 32.43
C SER A 18 36.17 -4.96 31.40
N LEU A 19 36.79 -5.67 30.45
CA LEU A 19 37.38 -5.04 29.26
C LEU A 19 36.23 -4.67 28.29
N ALA A 20 35.93 -3.37 28.19
CA ALA A 20 34.99 -2.86 27.21
C ALA A 20 35.66 -2.80 25.82
N ALA A 21 35.22 -3.65 24.89
CA ALA A 21 35.52 -3.46 23.48
C ALA A 21 34.65 -2.30 22.95
N PRO A 22 35.17 -1.41 22.09
CA PRO A 22 34.35 -0.40 21.45
C PRO A 22 33.42 -1.12 20.45
N ALA A 23 32.13 -1.18 20.78
CA ALA A 23 31.11 -1.53 19.82
C ALA A 23 31.05 -0.39 18.80
N PHE A 24 31.65 -0.59 17.62
CA PHE A 24 31.36 0.24 16.47
C PHE A 24 29.88 0.06 16.15
N ALA A 25 29.08 1.07 16.45
CA ALA A 25 27.70 1.16 16.00
C ALA A 25 27.74 1.14 14.46
N MET A 26 27.39 -0.02 13.89
CA MET A 26 27.09 -0.13 12.47
C MET A 26 25.81 0.67 12.28
N GLN A 27 25.96 1.91 11.84
CA GLN A 27 24.83 2.78 11.51
C GLN A 27 24.05 2.03 10.43
N GLU A 28 22.83 1.56 10.75
CA GLU A 28 21.89 1.07 9.75
C GLU A 28 21.71 2.20 8.75
N GLN A 29 22.46 2.11 7.66
CA GLN A 29 22.36 3.00 6.54
C GLN A 29 20.98 2.72 5.96
N GLY A 30 20.00 3.52 6.41
CA GLY A 30 18.59 3.36 6.05
C GLY A 30 18.51 3.09 4.56
N SER A 31 18.05 1.88 4.22
CA SER A 31 17.85 1.48 2.84
C SER A 31 17.04 2.57 2.17
N ASN A 32 17.68 3.31 1.26
CA ASN A 32 16.98 4.11 0.27
C ASN A 32 16.40 3.09 -0.73
N ALA A 33 15.44 2.30 -0.26
CA ALA A 33 14.78 1.29 -1.05
C ALA A 33 14.10 2.03 -2.19
N THR A 34 14.54 1.75 -3.41
CA THR A 34 13.83 2.19 -4.61
C THR A 34 12.39 1.72 -4.47
N ILE A 35 11.47 2.65 -4.24
CA ILE A 35 10.04 2.34 -4.19
C ILE A 35 9.65 1.88 -5.59
N ALA A 36 9.19 0.63 -5.71
CA ALA A 36 8.74 0.11 -6.99
C ALA A 36 7.57 0.97 -7.51
N PRO A 37 7.47 1.20 -8.83
CA PRO A 37 6.38 2.00 -9.38
C PRO A 37 5.05 1.26 -9.27
N ALA A 38 3.96 2.01 -9.16
CA ALA A 38 2.61 1.45 -9.22
C ALA A 38 2.42 0.67 -10.53
N SER A 39 1.74 -0.47 -10.45
CA SER A 39 1.55 -1.36 -11.59
C SER A 39 0.18 -2.02 -11.53
N VAL A 40 -0.44 -2.27 -12.68
CA VAL A 40 -1.72 -2.98 -12.79
C VAL A 40 -1.68 -3.96 -13.95
N ILE A 41 -2.30 -5.12 -13.75
CA ILE A 41 -2.59 -6.07 -14.83
C ILE A 41 -4.06 -6.45 -14.70
N VAL A 42 -4.80 -6.20 -15.77
CA VAL A 42 -6.20 -6.60 -15.94
C VAL A 42 -6.33 -7.20 -17.33
N PHE A 43 -7.07 -8.31 -17.44
CA PHE A 43 -7.32 -8.98 -18.70
C PHE A 43 -8.78 -8.78 -19.12
N ASN A 44 -9.02 -8.95 -20.42
CA ASN A 44 -10.36 -9.15 -20.95
C ASN A 44 -11.00 -10.34 -20.24
N GLN A 45 -12.23 -10.17 -19.80
CA GLN A 45 -12.87 -11.11 -18.89
C GLN A 45 -14.38 -11.03 -18.97
N LYS A 46 -15.04 -12.16 -18.68
CA LYS A 46 -16.45 -12.14 -18.31
C LYS A 46 -16.56 -11.59 -16.89
N LEU A 47 -17.59 -10.79 -16.62
CA LEU A 47 -17.87 -10.34 -15.26
C LEU A 47 -18.33 -11.52 -14.41
N ASP A 48 -17.80 -11.61 -13.19
CA ASP A 48 -18.26 -12.56 -12.17
C ASP A 48 -19.42 -11.91 -11.40
N GLY A 49 -20.62 -12.00 -11.96
CA GLY A 49 -21.76 -11.19 -11.54
C GLY A 49 -21.48 -9.71 -11.82
N SER A 50 -21.46 -8.88 -10.76
CA SER A 50 -21.12 -7.45 -10.84
C SER A 50 -19.69 -7.18 -10.35
N ASN A 51 -18.75 -8.10 -10.58
CA ASN A 51 -17.36 -7.95 -10.16
C ASN A 51 -16.39 -7.99 -11.35
N VAL A 52 -15.43 -7.06 -11.31
CA VAL A 52 -14.23 -7.07 -12.16
C VAL A 52 -13.11 -7.74 -11.38
N LYS A 53 -12.44 -8.72 -11.99
CA LYS A 53 -11.23 -9.32 -11.44
C LYS A 53 -10.01 -8.51 -11.86
N LEU A 54 -9.35 -7.92 -10.88
CA LEU A 54 -8.02 -7.33 -11.03
C LEU A 54 -6.98 -8.43 -10.83
N THR A 55 -6.28 -8.81 -11.91
CA THR A 55 -5.33 -9.94 -11.84
C THR A 55 -4.15 -9.60 -10.96
N TYR A 56 -3.63 -8.38 -11.10
CA TYR A 56 -2.53 -7.90 -10.28
C TYR A 56 -2.60 -6.39 -10.09
N ALA A 57 -2.22 -5.95 -8.91
CA ALA A 57 -1.85 -4.57 -8.65
C ALA A 57 -0.67 -4.50 -7.68
N TYR A 58 0.25 -3.59 -7.96
CA TYR A 58 1.22 -3.12 -6.99
C TYR A 58 0.85 -1.69 -6.58
N ALA A 59 0.59 -1.49 -5.30
CA ALA A 59 0.33 -0.20 -4.71
C ALA A 59 1.55 0.25 -3.88
N PRO A 60 2.31 1.26 -4.31
CA PRO A 60 3.47 1.75 -3.55
C PRO A 60 3.10 2.26 -2.15
N GLN A 61 1.87 2.76 -2.00
CA GLN A 61 1.30 3.25 -0.74
C GLN A 61 -0.18 2.85 -0.66
N ASN A 62 -0.78 3.05 0.52
CA ASN A 62 -2.21 2.87 0.69
C ASN A 62 -3.00 3.74 -0.29
N GLY A 63 -4.06 3.19 -0.84
CA GLY A 63 -4.71 3.78 -1.99
C GLY A 63 -5.96 3.04 -2.43
N PHE A 64 -6.28 3.18 -3.71
CA PHE A 64 -7.48 2.62 -4.30
C PHE A 64 -7.22 2.07 -5.70
N ALA A 65 -7.88 0.96 -6.01
CA ALA A 65 -8.12 0.55 -7.40
C ALA A 65 -9.54 0.95 -7.79
N VAL A 66 -9.68 1.59 -8.96
CA VAL A 66 -10.92 2.20 -9.42
C VAL A 66 -11.21 1.75 -10.84
N VAL A 67 -12.46 1.32 -11.07
CA VAL A 67 -12.96 0.94 -12.39
C VAL A 67 -13.79 2.08 -12.97
N TYR A 68 -13.45 2.46 -14.19
CA TYR A 68 -14.12 3.48 -14.98
C TYR A 68 -14.91 2.86 -16.13
N GLY A 69 -16.04 3.51 -16.44
CA GLY A 69 -16.76 3.28 -17.69
C GLY A 69 -16.01 3.85 -18.88
N SER A 70 -16.62 3.73 -20.05
CA SER A 70 -16.10 4.28 -21.29
C SER A 70 -17.15 5.09 -22.03
N ASP A 71 -16.69 6.08 -22.79
CA ASP A 71 -17.50 6.82 -23.74
C ASP A 71 -17.78 6.01 -25.02
N GLN A 72 -18.54 6.63 -25.94
CA GLN A 72 -18.89 6.04 -27.25
C GLN A 72 -17.68 5.72 -28.16
N HIS A 73 -16.49 6.21 -27.82
CA HIS A 73 -15.24 5.97 -28.53
C HIS A 73 -14.32 4.99 -27.79
N GLY A 74 -14.79 4.39 -26.69
CA GLY A 74 -14.04 3.44 -25.87
C GLY A 74 -13.03 4.08 -24.93
N LYS A 75 -12.97 5.41 -24.84
CA LYS A 75 -12.08 6.12 -23.92
C LYS A 75 -12.68 6.14 -22.52
N PRO A 76 -11.86 6.20 -21.45
CA PRO A 76 -12.39 6.28 -20.10
C PRO A 76 -13.29 7.51 -19.98
N ASP A 77 -14.48 7.32 -19.43
CA ASP A 77 -15.35 8.43 -19.05
C ASP A 77 -15.08 8.85 -17.59
N ASN A 78 -15.78 9.87 -17.11
CA ASN A 78 -15.66 10.31 -15.73
C ASN A 78 -16.48 9.45 -14.74
N LYS A 79 -17.16 8.38 -15.19
CA LYS A 79 -18.07 7.57 -14.40
C LYS A 79 -17.30 6.46 -13.68
N VAL A 80 -17.18 6.60 -12.36
CA VAL A 80 -16.72 5.52 -11.49
C VAL A 80 -17.80 4.45 -11.46
N LEU A 81 -17.46 3.23 -11.85
CA LEU A 81 -18.34 2.07 -11.71
C LEU A 81 -18.13 1.36 -10.39
N GLY A 82 -16.92 1.37 -9.86
CA GLY A 82 -16.58 0.73 -8.60
C GLY A 82 -15.16 1.04 -8.15
N SER A 83 -14.90 0.81 -6.87
CA SER A 83 -13.58 1.01 -6.28
C SER A 83 -13.38 0.14 -5.05
N ILE A 84 -12.13 -0.19 -4.77
CA ILE A 84 -11.71 -0.84 -3.52
C ILE A 84 -10.50 -0.13 -2.93
N ALA A 85 -10.37 -0.18 -1.61
CA ALA A 85 -9.15 0.23 -0.93
C ALA A 85 -8.06 -0.85 -1.12
N LEU A 86 -6.83 -0.41 -1.30
CA LEU A 86 -5.63 -1.24 -1.35
C LEU A 86 -4.66 -0.77 -0.26
N THR A 87 -4.11 -1.69 0.51
CA THR A 87 -2.94 -1.42 1.34
C THR A 87 -1.68 -1.33 0.47
N ALA A 88 -0.60 -0.76 0.98
CA ALA A 88 0.69 -0.82 0.30
C ALA A 88 1.13 -2.28 0.05
N GLY A 89 1.74 -2.55 -1.11
CA GLY A 89 2.27 -3.85 -1.52
C GLY A 89 1.56 -4.50 -2.71
N ASP A 90 1.74 -5.81 -2.81
CA ASP A 90 1.21 -6.66 -3.89
C ASP A 90 -0.21 -7.15 -3.61
N HIS A 91 -1.04 -7.12 -4.65
CA HIS A 91 -2.42 -7.59 -4.64
C HIS A 91 -2.65 -8.48 -5.85
N ARG A 92 -3.28 -9.65 -5.65
CA ARG A 92 -3.53 -10.64 -6.69
C ARG A 92 -4.98 -11.11 -6.65
N ASP A 93 -5.56 -11.31 -7.84
CA ASP A 93 -6.91 -11.84 -8.03
C ASP A 93 -7.99 -11.12 -7.19
N VAL A 94 -7.88 -9.80 -7.10
CA VAL A 94 -8.79 -8.99 -6.29
C VAL A 94 -10.08 -8.73 -7.05
N LYS A 95 -11.22 -8.85 -6.38
CA LYS A 95 -12.53 -8.54 -6.95
C LYS A 95 -12.92 -7.10 -6.62
N ILE A 96 -13.17 -6.31 -7.66
CA ILE A 96 -13.70 -4.96 -7.54
C ILE A 96 -15.21 -5.02 -7.85
N PRO A 97 -16.08 -4.80 -6.85
CA PRO A 97 -17.51 -4.70 -7.11
C PRO A 97 -17.77 -3.43 -7.93
N ILE A 98 -18.54 -3.59 -8.99
CA ILE A 98 -18.97 -2.51 -9.88
C ILE A 98 -20.49 -2.38 -9.87
N SER A 99 -20.99 -1.17 -10.08
CA SER A 99 -22.40 -0.84 -10.12
C SER A 99 -22.86 -0.51 -11.53
N GLY A 100 -24.10 -0.86 -11.82
CA GLY A 100 -24.75 -0.63 -13.12
C GLY A 100 -24.55 -1.79 -14.10
N ASP A 101 -25.38 -1.79 -15.15
CA ASP A 101 -25.36 -2.83 -16.17
C ASP A 101 -24.27 -2.54 -17.20
N VAL A 102 -23.15 -3.24 -17.09
CA VAL A 102 -22.09 -3.22 -18.11
C VAL A 102 -22.37 -4.33 -19.13
N LYS A 103 -22.47 -3.95 -20.41
CA LYS A 103 -22.76 -4.89 -21.49
C LYS A 103 -21.50 -5.63 -21.92
N GLN A 104 -21.67 -6.87 -22.36
CA GLN A 104 -20.64 -7.59 -23.10
C GLN A 104 -20.12 -6.76 -24.29
N GLY A 105 -18.82 -6.80 -24.53
CA GLY A 105 -18.11 -6.01 -25.53
C GLY A 105 -17.79 -4.57 -25.10
N SER A 106 -18.21 -4.15 -23.90
CA SER A 106 -17.93 -2.79 -23.41
C SER A 106 -16.48 -2.69 -22.93
N PRO A 107 -15.70 -1.69 -23.39
CA PRO A 107 -14.40 -1.40 -22.82
C PRO A 107 -14.59 -0.73 -21.45
N LEU A 108 -13.73 -1.09 -20.50
CA LEU A 108 -13.64 -0.52 -19.16
C LEU A 108 -12.17 -0.24 -18.84
N TRP A 109 -11.93 0.59 -17.82
CA TRP A 109 -10.59 1.04 -17.49
C TRP A 109 -10.29 0.90 -16.00
N VAL A 110 -9.06 0.50 -15.66
CA VAL A 110 -8.60 0.44 -14.26
C VAL A 110 -7.55 1.51 -14.00
N SER A 111 -7.74 2.25 -12.90
CA SER A 111 -6.75 3.20 -12.40
C SER A 111 -6.37 2.88 -10.96
N LEU A 112 -5.11 3.17 -10.61
CA LEU A 112 -4.66 3.18 -9.23
C LEU A 112 -4.53 4.62 -8.74
N TYR A 113 -4.90 4.85 -7.50
CA TYR A 113 -4.71 6.11 -6.81
C TYR A 113 -4.03 5.91 -5.47
N GLN A 114 -3.17 6.84 -5.09
CA GLN A 114 -2.72 7.01 -3.72
C GLN A 114 -3.80 7.74 -2.91
N ALA A 115 -4.10 7.23 -1.71
CA ALA A 115 -5.00 7.92 -0.77
C ALA A 115 -4.30 9.14 -0.16
N LYS A 116 -5.05 10.24 0.04
CA LYS A 116 -4.61 11.33 0.91
C LYS A 116 -5.27 11.18 2.28
N GLY A 117 -4.47 11.07 3.34
CA GLY A 117 -4.97 10.90 4.71
C GLY A 117 -5.47 9.47 5.00
N ASP A 118 -6.50 9.38 5.84
CA ASP A 118 -7.11 8.14 6.34
C ASP A 118 -8.20 7.57 5.44
N GLY A 119 -8.39 8.13 4.24
CA GLY A 119 -9.51 7.89 3.34
C GLY A 119 -9.97 6.44 3.26
N ALA A 120 -11.13 6.15 3.85
CA ALA A 120 -11.77 4.83 3.82
C ALA A 120 -12.54 4.58 2.50
N THR A 121 -12.94 5.65 1.82
CA THR A 121 -13.73 5.61 0.58
C THR A 121 -13.01 6.39 -0.51
N PHE A 122 -13.08 5.89 -1.75
CA PHE A 122 -12.50 6.59 -2.88
C PHE A 122 -13.20 7.92 -3.13
N ASP A 123 -12.45 9.01 -3.03
CA ASP A 123 -12.81 10.33 -3.52
C ASP A 123 -11.69 10.83 -4.44
N ARG A 124 -12.03 11.05 -5.71
CA ARG A 124 -11.08 11.49 -6.73
C ARG A 124 -10.43 12.83 -6.38
N ALA A 125 -11.14 13.77 -5.74
CA ALA A 125 -10.57 15.06 -5.36
C ALA A 125 -9.50 14.91 -4.27
N ASN A 126 -9.67 13.90 -3.42
CA ASN A 126 -8.81 13.58 -2.28
C ASN A 126 -7.88 12.39 -2.54
N ALA A 127 -7.61 12.07 -3.81
CA ALA A 127 -6.69 11.02 -4.20
C ALA A 127 -5.71 11.50 -5.28
N THR A 128 -4.54 10.87 -5.37
CA THR A 128 -3.52 11.20 -6.38
C THR A 128 -3.39 10.04 -7.36
N SER A 129 -3.59 10.31 -8.66
CA SER A 129 -3.43 9.28 -9.71
C SER A 129 -1.96 8.89 -9.86
N TYR A 130 -1.70 7.59 -10.02
CA TYR A 130 -0.35 7.11 -10.34
C TYR A 130 0.05 7.31 -11.81
N TRP A 131 -0.89 7.68 -12.69
CA TRP A 131 -0.68 7.74 -14.15
C TRP A 131 -0.46 9.16 -14.70
N GLY A 132 -0.08 10.12 -13.85
CA GLY A 132 0.27 11.49 -14.22
C GLY A 132 -0.81 12.52 -13.92
N LYS A 133 -0.72 13.72 -14.54
CA LYS A 133 -1.57 14.88 -14.21
C LYS A 133 -3.03 14.76 -14.66
N GLY A 134 -3.41 13.66 -15.33
CA GLY A 134 -4.78 13.38 -15.75
C GLY A 134 -5.56 12.60 -14.69
N PRO A 135 -6.84 12.94 -14.45
CA PRO A 135 -7.67 12.22 -13.48
C PRO A 135 -8.13 10.85 -13.98
N LEU A 136 -8.01 10.55 -15.28
CA LEU A 136 -8.47 9.29 -15.88
C LEU A 136 -7.28 8.44 -16.35
N PRO A 137 -7.38 7.10 -16.23
CA PRO A 137 -6.33 6.21 -16.71
C PRO A 137 -6.23 6.27 -18.24
N SER A 138 -5.08 6.64 -18.78
CA SER A 138 -4.81 6.53 -20.22
C SER A 138 -4.31 5.14 -20.63
N THR A 139 -4.17 4.24 -19.66
CA THR A 139 -3.62 2.89 -19.79
C THR A 139 -4.46 1.92 -18.94
N ASN A 140 -4.40 0.62 -19.24
CA ASN A 140 -5.14 -0.46 -18.54
C ASN A 140 -6.64 -0.58 -18.91
N GLU A 141 -6.93 -0.44 -20.21
CA GLU A 141 -8.21 -0.87 -20.78
C GLU A 141 -8.36 -2.39 -20.70
N PHE A 142 -9.59 -2.86 -20.50
CA PHE A 142 -9.99 -4.23 -20.74
C PHE A 142 -11.42 -4.28 -21.27
N VAL A 143 -11.74 -5.34 -22.03
CA VAL A 143 -13.05 -5.55 -22.62
C VAL A 143 -13.82 -6.62 -21.85
N VAL A 144 -15.08 -6.34 -21.56
CA VAL A 144 -16.00 -7.34 -21.00
C VAL A 144 -16.35 -8.38 -22.06
N GLN A 145 -16.12 -9.65 -21.76
CA GLN A 145 -16.34 -10.80 -22.67
C GLN A 145 -17.63 -11.55 -22.40
#